data_AF-A0A0B2S882-F1
#
_entry.id   AF-A0A0B2S882-F1
#
_cell.length_a   1.000
_cell.length_b   1.000
_cell.length_c   1.000
_cell.angle_alpha   90.00
_cell.angle_beta   90.00
_cell.angle_gamma   90.00
#
_symmetry.space_group_name_H-M   'P 1'
#
loop_
_entity.id
_entity.type
_entity.pdbx_description
1 polymer ?
#
loop_
_entity_poly.entity_id
_entity_poly.type
_entity_poly.pdbx_seq_one_letter_code
_entity_poly.pdbx_strand_id
1 'polypeptide(L)'
;MADFQTSTHRAKWIFSPQQLSLEFDLIVYAPYRSVEGFINDVEEFCNAGDDQLEMLKTLQETARFEVDKMMLTDAPLLFPPGQLALAALSNSNALHRVIDFDSYLRGIFSHENSMHTMSELSESLNAIDSWVRKYKSPSEKELKHINRKLKSCWGHSSHDEGKKREKKSKHKSKKSSNEAQNMSSLA
;
A
#
# COMPACT_ATOMS: atom_id res chain seq x y z
N MET A 1 -34.09 -28.86 4.35
CA MET A 1 -32.61 -28.93 4.29
C MET A 1 -32.25 -28.95 2.82
N ALA A 2 -31.76 -27.84 2.28
CA ALA A 2 -31.46 -27.71 0.85
C ALA A 2 -29.97 -28.01 0.62
N ASP A 3 -29.71 -28.90 -0.33
CA ASP A 3 -28.41 -29.49 -0.61
C ASP A 3 -27.39 -28.48 -1.13
N PHE A 4 -26.26 -28.37 -0.42
CA PHE A 4 -25.12 -27.51 -0.71
C PHE A 4 -24.23 -28.03 -1.87
N GLN A 5 -24.63 -29.11 -2.56
CA GLN A 5 -23.75 -29.85 -3.48
C GLN A 5 -23.93 -29.54 -4.98
N THR A 6 -24.96 -28.81 -5.42
CA THR A 6 -25.25 -28.61 -6.86
C THR A 6 -25.11 -27.18 -7.38
N SER A 7 -24.37 -26.31 -6.69
CA SER A 7 -24.05 -24.98 -7.23
C SER A 7 -22.83 -25.03 -8.16
N THR A 8 -23.07 -24.98 -9.46
CA THR A 8 -22.08 -24.82 -10.54
C THR A 8 -21.41 -23.44 -10.58
N HIS A 9 -21.63 -22.59 -9.57
CA HIS A 9 -20.96 -21.29 -9.40
C HIS A 9 -19.59 -21.37 -8.68
N ARG A 10 -19.05 -22.56 -8.41
CA ARG A 10 -17.84 -22.72 -7.57
C ARG A 10 -16.48 -22.46 -8.23
N ALA A 11 -16.40 -22.07 -9.51
CA ALA A 11 -15.10 -21.92 -10.18
C ALA A 11 -14.72 -20.47 -10.57
N LYS A 12 -15.48 -19.46 -10.13
CA LYS A 12 -15.23 -18.05 -10.47
C LYS A 12 -14.65 -17.20 -9.33
N TRP A 13 -14.19 -17.84 -8.25
CA TRP A 13 -13.51 -17.19 -7.13
C TRP A 13 -12.07 -17.65 -6.95
N ILE A 14 -11.46 -18.23 -7.99
CA ILE A 14 -10.01 -18.48 -7.94
C ILE A 14 -9.34 -17.13 -8.12
N PHE A 15 -8.98 -16.56 -6.97
CA PHE A 15 -8.19 -15.37 -6.69
C PHE A 15 -7.40 -14.84 -7.89
N SER A 16 -7.45 -13.51 -8.09
CA SER A 16 -6.63 -12.89 -9.12
C SER A 16 -5.14 -13.18 -8.83
N PRO A 17 -4.28 -13.29 -9.84
CA PRO A 17 -2.85 -13.54 -9.64
C PRO A 17 -2.17 -12.54 -8.69
N GLN A 18 -2.74 -11.33 -8.57
CA GLN A 18 -2.25 -10.28 -7.66
C GLN A 18 -2.47 -10.63 -6.17
N GLN A 19 -3.50 -11.40 -5.84
CA GLN A 19 -3.79 -11.77 -4.44
C GLN A 19 -2.82 -12.84 -3.92
N LEU A 20 -2.33 -13.72 -4.80
CA LEU A 20 -1.33 -14.74 -4.46
C LEU A 20 0.05 -14.12 -4.16
N SER A 21 0.41 -13.01 -4.79
CA SER A 21 1.71 -12.33 -4.55
C SER A 21 1.78 -11.55 -3.24
N LEU A 22 0.63 -11.20 -2.66
CA LEU A 22 0.54 -10.49 -1.37
C LEU A 22 0.30 -11.45 -0.20
N GLU A 23 0.39 -12.76 -0.41
CA GLU A 23 0.18 -13.78 0.63
C GLU A 23 -1.18 -13.66 1.35
N PHE A 24 -2.17 -13.03 0.70
CA PHE A 24 -3.48 -12.68 1.26
C PHE A 24 -3.48 -11.61 2.37
N ASP A 25 -2.35 -10.93 2.59
CA ASP A 25 -2.25 -9.76 3.46
C ASP A 25 -2.75 -8.51 2.73
N LEU A 26 -4.07 -8.32 2.75
CA LEU A 26 -4.75 -7.22 2.06
C LEU A 26 -4.92 -5.96 2.92
N ILE A 27 -4.53 -6.01 4.21
CA ILE A 27 -4.65 -4.89 5.13
C ILE A 27 -3.36 -4.09 5.11
N VAL A 28 -3.46 -2.82 4.73
CA VAL A 28 -2.33 -1.89 4.72
C VAL A 28 -2.66 -0.70 5.60
N TYR A 29 -1.77 -0.41 6.55
CA TYR A 29 -1.89 0.75 7.44
C TYR A 29 -1.08 1.92 6.88
N ALA A 30 -1.76 2.84 6.20
CA ALA A 30 -1.14 4.05 5.68
C ALA A 30 -1.02 5.15 6.76
N PRO A 31 0.02 5.99 6.71
CA PRO A 31 0.30 6.99 7.76
C PRO A 31 -0.65 8.19 7.78
N TYR A 32 -1.53 8.37 6.79
CA TYR A 32 -2.48 9.50 6.74
C TYR A 32 -3.38 9.59 7.98
N ARG A 33 -3.90 8.44 8.44
CA ARG A 33 -4.73 8.37 9.66
C ARG A 33 -3.91 8.70 10.91
N SER A 34 -2.65 8.29 10.95
CA SER A 34 -1.74 8.62 12.05
C SER A 34 -1.43 10.12 12.08
N VAL A 35 -1.27 10.77 10.93
CA VAL A 35 -1.10 12.24 10.86
C VAL A 35 -2.30 12.95 11.47
N GLU A 36 -3.53 12.54 11.13
CA GLU A 36 -4.75 13.11 11.73
C GLU A 36 -4.78 12.92 13.26
N GLY A 37 -4.42 11.74 13.74
CA GLY A 37 -4.35 11.47 15.17
C GLY A 37 -3.37 12.38 15.91
N PHE A 38 -2.16 12.57 15.36
CA PHE A 38 -1.17 13.47 15.97
C PHE A 38 -1.57 14.93 15.89
N ILE A 39 -2.24 15.39 14.82
CA ILE A 39 -2.73 16.77 14.74
C ILE A 39 -3.77 17.04 15.83
N ASN A 40 -4.70 16.12 16.06
CA ASN A 40 -5.70 16.27 17.12
C ASN A 40 -5.05 16.28 18.52
N ASP A 41 -4.07 15.41 18.74
CA ASP A 41 -3.31 15.36 20.00
C ASP A 41 -2.50 16.65 20.23
N VAL A 42 -1.91 17.21 19.17
CA VAL A 42 -1.25 18.52 19.19
C VAL A 42 -2.23 19.66 19.50
N GLU A 43 -3.43 19.62 18.92
CA GLU A 43 -4.49 20.61 19.17
C GLU A 43 -4.88 20.64 20.66
N GLU A 44 -5.06 19.45 21.26
CA GLU A 44 -5.33 19.28 22.68
C GLU A 44 -4.15 19.75 23.54
N PHE A 45 -2.91 19.40 23.17
CA PHE A 45 -1.69 19.82 23.87
C PHE A 45 -1.51 21.35 23.89
N CYS A 46 -1.83 22.03 22.78
CA CYS A 46 -1.64 23.46 22.65
C CYS A 46 -2.78 24.32 23.22
N ASN A 47 -3.94 23.74 23.59
CA ASN A 47 -5.16 24.49 23.92
C ASN A 47 -5.48 25.59 22.88
N ALA A 48 -5.41 25.22 21.59
CA ALA A 48 -5.39 26.18 20.49
C ALA A 48 -6.66 27.07 20.44
N GLY A 49 -6.46 28.39 20.33
CA GLY A 49 -7.51 29.34 19.93
C GLY A 49 -7.74 29.35 18.42
N ASP A 50 -8.78 30.07 17.95
CA ASP A 50 -9.20 30.08 16.52
C ASP A 50 -8.05 30.37 15.53
N ASP A 51 -7.12 31.27 15.85
CA ASP A 51 -5.98 31.60 14.97
C ASP A 51 -4.94 30.46 14.85
N GLN A 52 -4.79 29.63 15.89
CA GLN A 52 -3.91 28.45 15.85
C GLN A 52 -4.52 27.30 15.06
N LEU A 53 -5.84 27.22 14.99
CA LEU A 53 -6.54 26.18 14.25
C LEU A 53 -6.27 26.26 12.74
N GLU A 54 -6.21 27.47 12.17
CA GLU A 54 -5.86 27.66 10.76
C GLU A 54 -4.39 27.30 10.46
N MET A 55 -3.47 27.59 11.39
CA MET A 55 -2.07 27.16 11.26
C MET A 55 -1.93 25.63 11.35
N LEU A 56 -2.69 24.97 12.23
CA LEU A 56 -2.71 23.51 12.35
C LEU A 56 -3.28 22.83 11.10
N LYS A 57 -4.30 23.41 10.45
CA LYS A 57 -4.78 22.91 9.14
C LYS A 57 -3.69 22.99 8.08
N THR A 58 -2.98 24.12 8.00
CA THR A 58 -1.87 24.30 7.06
C THR A 58 -0.73 23.31 7.34
N LEU A 59 -0.44 23.07 8.61
CA LEU A 59 0.53 22.07 9.08
C LEU A 59 0.11 20.65 8.66
N GLN A 60 -1.17 20.31 8.81
CA GLN A 60 -1.74 19.02 8.41
C GLN A 60 -1.63 18.79 6.90
N GLU A 61 -2.01 19.77 6.09
CA GLU A 61 -1.92 19.67 4.62
C GLU A 61 -0.47 19.48 4.17
N THR A 62 0.45 20.22 4.76
CA THR A 62 1.89 20.10 4.46
C THR A 62 2.44 18.75 4.93
N ALA A 63 2.01 18.25 6.10
CA ALA A 63 2.39 16.91 6.58
C ALA A 63 1.86 15.80 5.65
N ARG A 64 0.64 15.92 5.12
CA ARG A 64 0.12 14.99 4.11
C ARG A 64 0.98 14.99 2.83
N PHE A 65 1.44 16.16 2.39
CA PHE A 65 2.36 16.25 1.25
C PHE A 65 3.73 15.61 1.54
N GLU A 66 4.27 15.75 2.75
CA GLU A 66 5.50 15.04 3.16
C GLU A 66 5.29 13.52 3.18
N VAL A 67 4.12 13.04 3.63
CA VAL A 67 3.74 11.63 3.54
C VAL A 67 3.74 11.15 2.08
N ASP A 68 3.18 11.92 1.15
CA ASP A 68 3.16 11.54 -0.26
C ASP A 68 4.58 11.35 -0.82
N LYS A 69 5.55 12.17 -0.40
CA LYS A 69 6.96 11.98 -0.76
C LYS A 69 7.51 10.67 -0.17
N MET A 70 7.17 10.35 1.07
CA MET A 70 7.58 9.09 1.71
C MET A 70 7.02 7.87 0.98
N MET A 71 5.78 7.94 0.50
CA MET A 71 5.14 6.86 -0.27
C MET A 71 5.81 6.56 -1.62
N LEU A 72 6.66 7.47 -2.12
CA LEU A 72 7.45 7.26 -3.34
C LEU A 72 8.80 6.55 -3.06
N THR A 73 9.05 6.18 -1.81
CA THR A 73 10.27 5.51 -1.36
C THR A 73 9.97 4.17 -0.71
N ASP A 74 11.02 3.45 -0.29
CA ASP A 74 10.88 2.20 0.46
C ASP A 74 10.54 2.42 1.95
N ALA A 75 10.41 3.67 2.41
CA ALA A 75 10.11 3.99 3.81
C ALA A 75 8.84 3.29 4.36
N PRO A 76 7.73 3.14 3.62
CA PRO A 76 6.53 2.44 4.10
C PRO A 76 6.74 0.95 4.35
N LEU A 77 7.79 0.35 3.80
CA LEU A 77 8.16 -1.05 4.01
C LEU A 77 9.11 -1.22 5.20
N LEU A 78 9.79 -0.14 5.61
CA LEU A 78 10.85 -0.17 6.62
C LEU A 78 10.41 0.40 7.97
N PHE A 79 9.43 1.31 7.99
CA PHE A 79 9.02 2.04 9.18
C PHE A 79 7.50 1.95 9.39
N PRO A 80 7.03 1.85 10.65
CA PRO A 80 5.61 1.84 10.97
C PRO A 80 4.95 3.19 10.63
N PRO A 81 3.64 3.19 10.33
CA PRO A 81 2.91 4.39 9.92
C PRO A 81 2.94 5.51 10.95
N GLY A 82 3.03 5.21 12.25
CA GLY A 82 3.19 6.21 13.29
C GLY A 82 4.51 6.99 13.19
N GLN A 83 5.62 6.30 12.92
CA GLN A 83 6.92 6.95 12.74
C GLN A 83 6.97 7.79 11.46
N LEU A 84 6.37 7.29 10.37
CA LEU A 84 6.24 8.04 9.12
C LEU A 84 5.42 9.32 9.31
N ALA A 85 4.30 9.22 10.05
CA ALA A 85 3.46 10.37 10.36
C ALA A 85 4.18 11.39 11.24
N LEU A 86 4.92 10.95 12.27
CA LEU A 86 5.74 11.85 13.09
C LEU A 86 6.87 12.50 12.30
N ALA A 87 7.52 11.77 11.39
CA ALA A 87 8.56 12.33 10.52
C ALA A 87 7.96 13.40 9.59
N ALA A 88 6.79 13.13 9.02
CA ALA A 88 6.07 14.06 8.16
C ALA A 88 5.65 15.32 8.93
N LEU A 89 5.15 15.14 10.16
CA LEU A 89 4.77 16.24 11.05
C LEU A 89 5.98 17.07 11.46
N SER A 90 7.10 16.44 11.80
CA SER A 90 8.38 17.10 12.10
C SER A 90 8.86 17.96 10.93
N ASN A 91 8.84 17.41 9.71
CA ASN A 91 9.25 18.12 8.50
C ASN A 91 8.30 19.28 8.16
N SER A 92 6.99 19.08 8.30
CA SER A 92 5.99 20.13 8.16
C SER A 92 6.19 21.25 9.18
N ASN A 93 6.45 20.89 10.44
CA ASN A 93 6.66 21.86 11.51
C ASN A 93 7.99 22.60 11.38
N ALA A 94 9.02 22.02 10.76
CA ALA A 94 10.25 22.73 10.43
C ALA A 94 10.01 23.93 9.48
N LEU A 95 8.97 23.85 8.64
CA LEU A 95 8.55 24.92 7.73
C LEU A 95 7.66 25.97 8.43
N HIS A 96 6.63 25.52 9.14
CA HIS A 96 5.60 26.42 9.68
C HIS A 96 5.86 26.89 11.11
N ARG A 97 6.68 26.16 11.89
CA ARG A 97 7.04 26.42 13.30
C ARG A 97 5.84 26.69 14.20
N VAL A 98 4.80 25.87 14.05
CA VAL A 98 3.54 26.01 14.79
C VAL A 98 3.69 25.51 16.23
N ILE A 99 4.49 24.46 16.44
CA ILE A 99 4.66 23.81 17.73
C ILE A 99 6.12 23.63 18.14
N ASP A 100 6.37 23.59 19.45
CA ASP A 100 7.63 23.09 19.97
C ASP A 100 7.62 21.55 19.96
N PHE A 101 8.16 20.99 18.88
CA PHE A 101 8.10 19.56 18.61
C PHE A 101 8.89 18.72 19.63
N ASP A 102 10.00 19.23 20.17
CA ASP A 102 10.79 18.50 21.18
C ASP A 102 10.02 18.39 22.50
N SER A 103 9.41 19.49 22.95
CA SER A 103 8.54 19.50 24.13
C SER A 103 7.33 18.58 23.97
N TYR A 104 6.70 18.59 22.79
CA TYR A 104 5.59 17.69 22.47
C TYR A 104 6.00 16.21 22.56
N LEU A 105 7.12 15.83 21.93
CA LEU A 105 7.62 14.45 22.00
C LEU A 105 7.94 14.05 23.45
N ARG A 106 8.61 14.91 24.22
CA ARG A 106 8.88 14.64 25.65
C ARG A 106 7.59 14.43 26.45
N GLY A 107 6.53 15.17 26.14
CA GLY A 107 5.20 14.97 26.70
C GLY A 107 4.73 13.53 26.47
N ILE A 108 4.71 13.06 25.22
CA ILE A 108 4.31 11.70 24.86
C ILE A 108 5.11 10.64 25.64
N PHE A 109 6.45 10.78 25.68
CA PHE A 109 7.31 9.80 26.37
C PHE A 109 7.22 9.85 27.89
N SER A 110 6.75 10.95 28.48
CA SER A 110 6.59 11.05 29.94
C SER A 110 5.38 10.29 30.46
N HIS A 111 4.37 10.07 29.60
CA HIS A 111 3.15 9.36 29.96
C HIS A 111 3.22 7.84 29.76
N GLU A 112 4.18 7.37 28.96
CA GLU A 112 4.32 5.97 28.57
C GLU A 112 5.55 5.32 29.23
N ASN A 113 5.36 4.20 29.94
CA ASN A 113 6.46 3.30 30.33
C ASN A 113 6.94 2.51 29.09
N SER A 114 7.45 3.23 28.09
CA SER A 114 7.76 2.66 26.79
C SER A 114 9.05 1.81 26.83
N MET A 115 9.09 0.76 26.02
CA MET A 115 10.28 -0.07 25.84
C MET A 115 11.37 0.61 24.99
N HIS A 116 11.03 1.68 24.26
CA HIS A 116 11.89 2.34 23.29
C HIS A 116 12.35 3.70 23.79
N THR A 117 13.63 4.02 23.58
CA THR A 117 14.15 5.32 24.01
C THR A 117 13.80 6.43 23.02
N MET A 118 13.71 7.67 23.52
CA MET A 118 13.55 8.86 22.68
C MET A 118 14.67 8.99 21.63
N SER A 119 15.88 8.46 21.94
CA SER A 119 17.01 8.41 21.00
C SER A 119 16.72 7.51 19.81
N GLU A 120 16.19 6.30 20.03
CA GLU A 120 15.83 5.37 18.95
C GLU A 120 14.76 5.96 18.02
N LEU A 121 13.78 6.68 18.58
CA LEU A 121 12.79 7.37 17.78
C LEU A 121 13.46 8.47 16.93
N SER A 122 14.32 9.30 17.54
CA SER A 122 15.04 10.35 16.82
C SER A 122 15.89 9.79 15.68
N GLU A 123 16.60 8.69 15.91
CA GLU A 123 17.36 7.98 14.89
C GLU A 123 16.46 7.48 13.75
N SER A 124 15.28 6.93 14.08
CA SER A 124 14.30 6.47 13.10
C SER A 124 13.76 7.62 12.23
N LEU A 125 13.40 8.75 12.85
CA LEU A 125 12.93 9.95 12.13
C LEU A 125 14.02 10.50 11.19
N ASN A 126 15.26 10.57 11.66
CA ASN A 126 16.41 11.01 10.86
C ASN A 126 16.70 10.03 9.70
N ALA A 127 16.54 8.73 9.93
CA ALA A 127 16.69 7.73 8.88
C ALA A 127 15.62 7.92 7.79
N ILE A 128 14.34 8.10 8.17
CA ILE A 128 13.25 8.38 7.23
C ILE A 128 13.57 9.62 6.38
N ASP A 129 13.98 10.73 7.00
CA ASP A 129 14.31 11.96 6.27
C ASP A 129 15.49 11.75 5.29
N SER A 130 16.49 10.97 5.69
CA SER A 130 17.59 10.57 4.80
C SER A 130 17.12 9.79 3.57
N TRP A 131 16.17 8.87 3.72
CA TRP A 131 15.59 8.09 2.62
C TRP A 131 14.81 8.97 1.66
N VAL A 132 13.95 9.85 2.18
CA VAL A 132 13.13 10.77 1.37
C VAL A 132 14.02 11.70 0.55
N ARG A 133 15.08 12.26 1.15
CA ARG A 133 16.01 13.15 0.44
C ARG A 133 16.83 12.47 -0.66
N LYS A 134 17.10 11.17 -0.51
CA LYS A 134 17.85 10.39 -1.52
C LYS A 134 17.02 10.05 -2.74
N TYR A 135 15.69 10.14 -2.65
CA TYR A 135 14.80 9.85 -3.76
C TYR A 135 15.06 10.79 -4.94
N LYS A 136 15.17 10.21 -6.14
CA LYS A 136 15.32 10.93 -7.40
C LYS A 136 14.25 10.43 -8.35
N SER A 137 13.38 11.34 -8.79
CA SER A 137 12.40 11.01 -9.80
C SER A 137 13.11 10.75 -11.14
N PRO A 138 12.76 9.65 -11.85
CA PRO A 138 13.33 9.38 -13.17
C PRO A 138 12.97 10.48 -14.17
N SER A 139 13.91 10.85 -15.05
CA SER A 139 13.63 11.83 -16.11
C SER A 139 12.72 11.26 -17.19
N GLU A 140 12.02 12.14 -17.92
CA GLU A 140 11.12 11.72 -19.01
C GLU A 140 11.84 10.90 -20.10
N LYS A 141 13.10 11.25 -20.38
CA LYS A 141 13.94 10.51 -21.35
C LYS A 141 14.23 9.09 -20.86
N GLU A 142 14.59 8.93 -19.58
CA GLU A 142 14.83 7.63 -18.96
C GLU A 142 13.55 6.80 -18.92
N LEU A 143 12.42 7.39 -18.53
CA LEU A 143 11.11 6.72 -18.53
C LEU A 143 10.74 6.18 -19.91
N LYS A 144 10.90 6.99 -20.96
CA LYS A 144 10.65 6.55 -22.35
C LYS A 144 11.57 5.39 -22.75
N HIS A 145 12.85 5.48 -22.38
CA HIS A 145 13.81 4.42 -22.68
C HIS A 145 13.47 3.11 -21.95
N ILE A 146 13.19 3.17 -20.65
CA ILE A 146 12.80 2.03 -19.82
C ILE A 146 11.52 1.39 -20.34
N ASN A 147 10.49 2.18 -20.66
CA ASN A 147 9.22 1.68 -21.20
C ASN A 147 9.42 0.96 -22.54
N ARG A 148 10.29 1.49 -23.43
CA ARG A 148 10.63 0.80 -24.68
C ARG A 148 11.27 -0.56 -24.44
N LYS A 149 12.18 -0.68 -23.46
CA LYS A 149 12.78 -1.96 -23.07
C LYS A 149 11.75 -2.92 -22.47
N LEU A 150 10.89 -2.44 -21.56
CA LEU A 150 9.80 -3.21 -20.97
C LEU A 150 8.88 -3.84 -22.03
N LYS A 151 8.45 -3.04 -23.02
CA LYS A 151 7.61 -3.52 -24.13
C LYS A 151 8.27 -4.63 -24.94
N SER A 152 9.59 -4.56 -25.15
CA SER A 152 10.31 -5.60 -25.89
C SER A 152 10.37 -6.94 -25.13
N CYS A 153 10.38 -6.91 -23.80
CA CYS A 153 10.43 -8.12 -22.97
C CYS A 153 9.03 -8.69 -22.66
N TRP A 154 7.96 -7.92 -22.88
CA TRP A 154 6.60 -8.30 -22.45
C TRP A 154 5.99 -9.49 -23.22
N GLY A 155 6.49 -9.78 -24.43
CA GLY A 155 5.90 -10.76 -25.34
C GLY A 155 6.48 -12.18 -25.28
N HIS A 156 7.50 -12.46 -24.46
CA HIS A 156 8.22 -13.74 -24.52
C HIS A 156 7.79 -14.80 -23.48
N SER A 157 7.04 -14.46 -22.43
CA SER A 157 6.77 -15.42 -21.32
C SER A 157 5.32 -15.53 -20.83
N SER A 158 4.36 -14.73 -21.31
CA SER A 158 2.99 -14.69 -20.72
C SER A 158 1.85 -15.14 -21.64
N HIS A 159 2.11 -15.48 -22.91
CA HIS A 159 1.07 -15.87 -23.88
C HIS A 159 1.03 -17.39 -24.18
N ASP A 160 1.19 -18.25 -23.17
CA ASP A 160 0.88 -19.69 -23.30
C ASP A 160 -0.39 -20.13 -22.54
N GLU A 161 -1.02 -19.24 -21.76
CA GLU A 161 -2.25 -19.59 -21.03
C GLU A 161 -3.50 -19.64 -21.93
N GLY A 162 -3.54 -18.82 -22.99
CA GLY A 162 -4.65 -18.82 -23.95
C GLY A 162 -4.66 -20.05 -24.88
N LYS A 163 -3.49 -20.55 -25.28
CA LYS A 163 -3.37 -21.61 -26.31
C LYS A 163 -3.42 -23.03 -25.73
N LYS A 164 -3.06 -23.25 -24.46
CA LYS A 164 -3.22 -24.56 -23.80
C LYS A 164 -4.69 -24.90 -23.51
N ARG A 165 -5.55 -23.90 -23.28
CA ARG A 165 -6.97 -24.11 -22.98
C ARG A 165 -7.77 -24.59 -24.20
N GLU A 166 -7.42 -24.16 -25.41
CA GLU A 166 -8.05 -24.62 -26.66
C GLU A 166 -7.67 -26.05 -27.06
N LYS A 167 -6.45 -26.50 -26.75
CA LYS A 167 -6.03 -27.88 -27.12
C LYS A 167 -6.64 -28.94 -26.21
N LYS A 168 -6.95 -28.61 -24.94
CA LYS A 168 -7.59 -29.54 -23.98
C LYS A 168 -9.11 -29.68 -24.20
N SER A 169 -9.78 -28.66 -24.77
CA SER A 169 -11.23 -28.71 -25.04
C SER A 169 -11.56 -29.54 -26.29
N LYS A 170 -10.68 -29.60 -27.29
CA LYS A 170 -10.91 -30.39 -28.52
C LYS A 170 -10.85 -31.91 -28.30
N HIS A 171 -10.06 -32.40 -27.36
CA HIS A 171 -10.02 -33.84 -27.05
C HIS A 171 -11.20 -34.33 -26.20
N LYS A 172 -11.83 -33.44 -25.40
CA LYS A 172 -13.01 -33.81 -24.61
C LYS A 172 -14.31 -33.82 -25.43
N SER A 173 -14.41 -32.95 -26.45
CA SER A 173 -15.56 -32.89 -27.35
C SER A 173 -15.68 -34.08 -28.30
N LYS A 174 -14.55 -34.68 -28.72
CA LYS A 174 -14.56 -35.88 -29.60
C LYS A 174 -14.93 -37.18 -28.88
N LYS A 175 -14.76 -37.26 -27.55
CA LYS A 175 -15.13 -38.46 -26.79
C LYS A 175 -16.63 -38.51 -26.49
N SER A 176 -17.29 -37.37 -26.26
CA SER A 176 -18.74 -37.34 -25.99
C SER A 176 -19.62 -37.46 -27.23
N SER A 177 -19.07 -37.27 -28.44
CA SER A 177 -19.82 -37.42 -29.68
C SER A 177 -19.97 -38.89 -30.11
N ASN A 178 -19.00 -39.75 -29.77
CA ASN A 178 -19.06 -41.18 -30.08
C ASN A 178 -19.93 -41.99 -29.10
N GLU A 179 -20.12 -41.54 -27.85
CA GLU A 179 -21.02 -42.21 -26.89
C GLU A 179 -22.50 -41.94 -27.18
N ALA A 180 -22.83 -40.76 -27.73
CA ALA A 180 -24.22 -40.39 -28.03
C ALA A 180 -24.79 -41.11 -29.27
N GLN A 181 -23.94 -41.56 -30.20
CA GLN A 181 -24.37 -42.29 -31.40
C GLN A 181 -24.56 -43.80 -31.15
N ASN A 182 -24.05 -44.36 -30.06
CA ASN A 182 -24.13 -45.80 -29.78
C ASN A 182 -25.31 -46.17 -28.86
N MET A 183 -26.04 -45.18 -28.34
CA MET A 183 -27.25 -45.35 -27.51
C MET A 183 -28.56 -45.22 -28.31
N SER A 184 -28.50 -44.78 -29.58
CA SER A 184 -29.68 -44.60 -30.44
C SER A 184 -29.97 -45.80 -31.35
N SER A 185 -29.24 -46.91 -31.22
CA SER A 185 -29.36 -48.12 -32.05
C SER A 185 -29.79 -49.38 -31.28
N LEU A 186 -30.23 -49.24 -30.02
CA LEU A 186 -30.97 -50.29 -29.31
C LEU A 186 -32.29 -49.70 -28.77
N ALA A 187 -33.30 -49.68 -29.62
CA ALA A 187 -34.72 -49.58 -29.27
C ALA A 187 -35.48 -50.64 -30.09
#